data_AF-A0A8B9AQA2-F1
#
_entry.id   AF-A0A8B9AQA2-F1
#
_cell.length_a   1.000
_cell.length_b   1.000
_cell.length_c   1.000
_cell.angle_alpha   90.00
_cell.angle_beta   90.00
_cell.angle_gamma   90.00
#
_symmetry.space_group_name_H-M   'P 1'
#
loop_
_entity.id
_entity.type
_entity.pdbx_description
1 polymer ?
#
loop_
_entity_poly.entity_id
_entity_poly.type
_entity_poly.pdbx_seq_one_letter_code
_entity_poly.pdbx_strand_id
1 'polypeptide(L)'
;MGDSKEFAGELFVTLARRRNLEPENGITKDKLKEFWEEMTDQNFDSSLRIFFDMCDKNGDGKLTEDEVKEVIILSASANKLATLKGHAATYAALIMEELDPDHLGYIEIKESDTYHYRSLHQIWQLETLLRGMVNSQGNEKIVKCSRSVARTMIPKWYRNPINRSVGKTADFIHENWKRIWVLSLWLALNIELFLWKFFQYRRRSAYEVMGYCVCVAKGAAETLKLNMALILLPVCRNTLTRLRSTAFSSVIPFDDNINFHKTIALAITIGIVIHTIAHVACDFPRLITCPKPKLINLLGPSFSYQQPPYLTLLSSAPGVTGVLMVIIMIFSFTLATHSFRRSVVKLPSPLHHLAGFNAFWYAHHLLVLVYVLLLVHSYFIYLTREWYKKTVGPCLLCGTQISPSLSANINDMKQKSNVCADMDVPINSSPLLCL
;
A
#
# COMPACT_ATOMS: atom_id res chain seq x y z
N MET A 1 20.68 5.61 8.19
CA MET A 1 20.94 4.29 7.57
C MET A 1 22.43 4.06 7.30
N GLY A 2 23.30 5.08 7.33
CA GLY A 2 24.77 4.91 7.24
C GLY A 2 25.38 4.29 8.49
N ASP A 3 24.99 4.75 9.67
CA ASP A 3 25.62 4.44 10.96
C ASP A 3 25.53 2.94 11.33
N SER A 4 24.48 2.24 10.90
CA SER A 4 24.33 0.80 11.12
C SER A 4 25.24 -0.04 10.21
N LYS A 5 25.64 0.48 9.05
CA LYS A 5 26.56 -0.20 8.14
C LYS A 5 28.00 -0.06 8.61
N GLU A 6 28.36 1.11 9.15
CA GLU A 6 29.67 1.38 9.74
C GLU A 6 29.90 0.44 10.93
N PHE A 7 28.95 0.37 11.87
CA PHE A 7 29.05 -0.57 13.01
C PHE A 7 29.15 -2.04 12.57
N ALA A 8 28.36 -2.46 11.57
CA ALA A 8 28.42 -3.83 11.06
C ALA A 8 29.75 -4.12 10.34
N GLY A 9 30.35 -3.12 9.69
CA GLY A 9 31.66 -3.20 9.06
C GLY A 9 32.76 -3.37 10.10
N GLU A 10 32.76 -2.54 11.15
CA GLU A 10 33.71 -2.62 12.26
C GLU A 10 33.65 -3.99 12.96
N LEU A 11 32.44 -4.45 13.32
CA LEU A 11 32.25 -5.77 13.93
C LEU A 11 32.78 -6.91 13.04
N PHE A 12 32.57 -6.81 11.72
CA PHE A 12 33.07 -7.80 10.78
C PHE A 12 34.61 -7.80 10.70
N VAL A 13 35.23 -6.63 10.67
CA VAL A 13 36.69 -6.47 10.66
C VAL A 13 37.29 -7.03 11.95
N THR A 14 36.69 -6.75 13.11
CA THR A 14 37.13 -7.30 14.40
C THR A 14 37.09 -8.82 14.42
N LEU A 15 35.97 -9.43 14.00
CA LEU A 15 35.83 -10.89 13.97
C LEU A 15 36.77 -11.54 12.95
N ALA A 16 37.03 -10.88 11.82
CA ALA A 16 38.01 -11.33 10.84
C ALA A 16 39.45 -11.27 11.40
N ARG A 17 39.81 -10.18 12.08
CA ARG A 17 41.14 -9.98 12.71
C ARG A 17 41.45 -11.07 13.73
N ARG A 18 40.50 -11.40 14.61
CA ARG A 18 40.67 -12.46 15.64
C ARG A 18 40.96 -13.84 15.05
N ARG A 19 40.55 -14.09 13.80
CA ARG A 19 40.78 -15.36 13.10
C ARG A 19 41.89 -15.27 12.05
N ASN A 20 42.68 -14.19 12.04
CA ASN A 20 43.71 -13.92 11.03
C ASN A 20 43.17 -14.03 9.59
N LEU A 21 41.94 -13.55 9.37
CA LEU A 21 41.29 -13.54 8.07
C LEU A 21 41.41 -12.15 7.44
N GLU A 22 41.76 -12.10 6.16
CA GLU A 22 41.72 -10.85 5.40
C GLU A 22 40.27 -10.45 5.08
N PRO A 23 39.79 -9.30 5.60
CA PRO A 23 38.39 -8.88 5.44
C PRO A 23 38.02 -8.53 3.98
N GLU A 24 39.01 -8.26 3.13
CA GLU A 24 38.81 -7.87 1.72
C GLU A 24 38.38 -9.05 0.82
N ASN A 25 38.72 -10.29 1.19
CA ASN A 25 38.44 -11.49 0.39
C ASN A 25 37.04 -12.08 0.60
N GLY A 26 36.21 -11.43 1.43
CA GLY A 26 34.89 -11.93 1.83
C GLY A 26 34.97 -13.19 2.71
N ILE A 27 33.81 -13.70 3.12
CA ILE A 27 33.71 -14.89 3.98
C ILE A 27 32.82 -15.98 3.37
N THR A 28 33.17 -17.24 3.64
CA THR A 28 32.35 -18.40 3.28
C THR A 28 31.21 -18.58 4.28
N LYS A 29 30.18 -19.35 3.90
CA LYS A 29 29.01 -19.63 4.75
C LYS A 29 29.39 -20.29 6.08
N ASP A 30 30.42 -21.15 6.08
CA ASP A 30 30.87 -21.85 7.28
C ASP A 30 31.57 -20.89 8.25
N LYS A 31 32.41 -19.98 7.75
CA LYS A 31 33.02 -18.91 8.56
C LYS A 31 31.98 -17.95 9.13
N LEU A 32 30.93 -17.64 8.36
CA LEU A 32 29.81 -16.84 8.85
C LEU A 32 29.07 -17.54 10.00
N LYS A 33 28.91 -18.87 9.91
CA LYS A 33 28.27 -19.68 10.96
C LYS A 33 29.11 -19.65 12.25
N GLU A 34 30.43 -19.75 12.14
CA GLU A 34 31.34 -19.61 13.28
C GLU A 34 31.25 -18.22 13.93
N PHE A 35 31.27 -17.14 13.13
CA PHE A 35 31.07 -15.78 13.63
C PHE A 35 29.73 -15.64 14.36
N TRP A 36 28.68 -16.25 13.82
CA TRP A 36 27.35 -16.23 14.44
C TRP A 36 27.31 -16.99 15.76
N GLU A 37 27.92 -18.17 15.83
CA GLU A 37 28.00 -18.98 17.06
C GLU A 37 28.76 -18.23 18.16
N GLU A 38 29.81 -17.50 17.81
CA GLU A 38 30.59 -16.69 18.75
C GLU A 38 29.83 -15.46 19.26
N MET A 39 29.12 -14.75 18.36
CA MET A 39 28.28 -13.62 18.75
C MET A 39 27.03 -14.02 19.56
N THR A 40 26.58 -15.27 19.41
CA THR A 40 25.38 -15.79 20.10
C THR A 40 25.70 -16.60 21.35
N ASP A 41 26.98 -16.75 21.69
CA ASP A 41 27.40 -17.34 22.95
C ASP A 41 26.84 -16.53 24.13
N GLN A 42 26.21 -17.22 25.10
CA GLN A 42 25.61 -16.57 26.27
C GLN A 42 26.64 -16.25 27.36
N ASN A 43 27.91 -16.61 27.14
CA ASN A 43 28.98 -16.23 28.03
C ASN A 43 29.30 -14.73 27.88
N PHE A 44 29.12 -14.00 28.98
CA PHE A 44 29.35 -12.55 29.02
C PHE A 44 30.83 -12.21 28.78
N ASP A 45 31.77 -13.08 29.19
CA ASP A 45 33.21 -12.91 28.93
C ASP A 45 33.51 -12.90 27.43
N SER A 46 32.88 -13.78 26.65
CA SER A 46 33.00 -13.82 25.18
C SER A 46 32.46 -12.54 24.54
N SER A 47 31.30 -12.06 25.00
CA SER A 47 30.68 -10.82 24.48
C SER A 47 31.50 -9.57 24.81
N LEU A 48 32.09 -9.52 26.01
CA LEU A 48 32.91 -8.39 26.45
C LEU A 48 34.27 -8.37 25.76
N ARG A 49 34.88 -9.53 25.49
CA ARG A 49 36.08 -9.64 24.65
C ARG A 49 35.82 -9.12 23.23
N ILE A 50 34.71 -9.50 22.61
CA ILE A 50 34.32 -8.96 21.29
C ILE A 50 34.16 -7.44 21.35
N PHE A 51 33.58 -6.91 22.43
CA PHE A 51 33.45 -5.46 22.63
C PHE A 51 34.82 -4.78 22.80
N PHE A 52 35.74 -5.38 23.55
CA PHE A 52 37.09 -4.88 23.74
C PHE A 52 37.86 -4.85 22.41
N ASP A 53 37.83 -5.95 21.65
CA ASP A 53 38.48 -6.06 20.34
C ASP A 53 37.85 -5.14 19.29
N MET A 54 36.59 -4.70 19.49
CA MET A 54 35.96 -3.65 18.68
C MET A 54 36.43 -2.24 19.08
N CYS A 55 36.82 -2.03 20.35
CA CYS A 55 37.38 -0.77 20.82
C CYS A 55 38.85 -0.64 20.46
N ASP A 56 39.60 -1.73 20.49
CA ASP A 56 41.03 -1.78 20.15
C ASP A 56 41.23 -1.74 18.62
N LYS A 57 41.22 -0.53 18.06
CA LYS A 57 41.32 -0.34 16.61
C LYS A 57 42.70 -0.62 16.08
N ASN A 58 43.73 -0.26 16.85
CA ASN A 58 45.13 -0.39 16.46
C ASN A 58 45.72 -1.80 16.75
N GLY A 59 45.00 -2.62 17.54
CA GLY A 59 45.37 -3.99 17.88
C GLY A 59 46.57 -4.08 18.84
N ASP A 60 46.83 -3.02 19.61
CA ASP A 60 47.98 -2.95 20.51
C ASP A 60 47.69 -3.49 21.92
N GLY A 61 46.45 -3.95 22.16
CA GLY A 61 45.99 -4.49 23.44
C GLY A 61 45.76 -3.43 24.51
N LYS A 62 45.74 -2.14 24.12
CA LYS A 62 45.52 -1.00 25.00
C LYS A 62 44.31 -0.21 24.50
N LEU A 63 43.41 0.16 25.41
CA LEU A 63 42.29 1.05 25.09
C LEU A 63 42.55 2.45 25.58
N THR A 64 42.61 3.39 24.64
CA THR A 64 42.63 4.83 24.96
C THR A 64 41.21 5.36 25.23
N GLU A 65 41.11 6.50 25.91
CA GLU A 65 39.81 7.14 26.18
C GLU A 65 39.04 7.45 24.89
N ASP A 66 39.75 7.88 23.84
CA ASP A 66 39.16 8.24 22.56
C ASP A 66 38.59 7.02 21.82
N GLU A 67 39.26 5.87 21.89
CA GLU A 67 38.77 4.61 21.31
C GLU A 67 37.50 4.11 22.02
N VAL A 68 37.48 4.16 23.35
CA VAL A 68 36.29 3.80 24.15
C VAL A 68 35.12 4.72 23.81
N LYS A 69 35.37 6.03 23.72
CA LYS A 69 34.36 7.03 23.35
C LYS A 69 33.79 6.79 21.96
N GLU A 70 34.63 6.45 20.98
CA GLU A 70 34.21 6.24 19.60
C GLU A 70 33.24 5.05 19.48
N VAL A 71 33.54 3.93 20.13
CA VAL A 71 32.65 2.76 20.13
C VAL A 71 31.33 3.04 20.83
N ILE A 72 31.32 3.81 21.92
CA ILE A 72 30.08 4.25 22.58
C ILE A 72 29.23 5.10 21.62
N ILE A 73 29.86 6.00 20.85
CA ILE A 73 29.16 6.82 19.84
C ILE A 73 28.60 5.96 18.71
N LEU A 74 29.36 4.99 18.21
CA LEU A 74 28.94 4.07 17.15
C LEU A 74 27.76 3.19 17.61
N SER A 75 27.84 2.64 18.82
CA SER A 75 26.76 1.85 19.43
C SER A 75 25.50 2.68 19.68
N ALA A 76 25.65 3.92 20.18
CA ALA A 76 24.53 4.84 20.37
C ALA A 76 23.87 5.22 19.04
N SER A 77 24.67 5.44 17.99
CA SER A 77 24.19 5.83 16.67
C SER A 77 23.48 4.68 15.94
N ALA A 78 24.01 3.45 16.02
CA ALA A 78 23.36 2.24 15.50
C ALA A 78 22.00 2.00 16.15
N ASN A 79 21.88 2.27 17.46
CA ASN A 79 20.65 2.07 18.23
C ASN A 79 19.72 3.31 18.30
N LYS A 80 20.05 4.42 17.62
CA LYS A 80 19.31 5.69 17.64
C LYS A 80 19.14 6.31 19.04
N LEU A 81 20.09 6.08 19.94
CA LEU A 81 20.11 6.60 21.31
C LEU A 81 20.79 7.98 21.36
N ALA A 82 20.04 9.04 21.02
CA ALA A 82 20.57 10.40 20.96
C ALA A 82 21.11 10.93 22.30
N THR A 83 20.52 10.52 23.42
CA THR A 83 20.96 10.89 24.77
C THR A 83 22.29 10.27 25.15
N LEU A 84 22.51 8.99 24.78
CA LEU A 84 23.77 8.28 25.03
C LEU A 84 24.92 8.88 24.19
N LYS A 85 24.62 9.24 22.94
CA LYS A 85 25.58 9.92 22.04
C LYS A 85 26.06 11.26 22.60
N GLY A 86 25.18 12.03 23.23
CA GLY A 86 25.52 13.33 23.84
C GLY A 86 26.41 13.23 25.08
N HIS A 87 26.41 12.09 25.78
CA HIS A 87 27.17 11.88 27.03
C HIS A 87 28.33 10.89 26.86
N ALA A 88 28.65 10.47 25.63
CA ALA A 88 29.67 9.45 25.37
C ALA A 88 31.06 9.82 25.92
N ALA A 89 31.42 11.11 25.87
CA ALA A 89 32.68 11.60 26.45
C ALA A 89 32.68 11.47 27.98
N THR A 90 31.57 11.78 28.64
CA THR A 90 31.42 11.63 30.10
C THR A 90 31.48 10.16 30.51
N TYR A 91 30.87 9.26 29.74
CA TYR A 91 30.92 7.83 30.01
C TYR A 91 32.30 7.23 29.77
N ALA A 92 33.01 7.66 28.73
CA ALA A 92 34.39 7.24 28.49
C ALA A 92 35.31 7.69 29.63
N ALA A 93 35.21 8.95 30.06
CA ALA A 93 35.98 9.47 31.20
C ALA A 93 35.73 8.68 32.50
N LEU A 94 34.46 8.34 32.80
CA LEU A 94 34.13 7.52 33.98
C LEU A 94 34.67 6.09 33.89
N ILE A 95 34.72 5.51 32.68
CA ILE A 95 35.30 4.18 32.47
C ILE A 95 36.82 4.24 32.67
N MET A 96 37.48 5.28 32.16
CA MET A 96 38.92 5.49 32.33
C MET A 96 39.29 5.77 33.78
N GLU A 97 38.54 6.60 34.50
CA GLU A 97 38.79 6.92 35.92
C GLU A 97 38.78 5.68 36.82
N GLU A 98 37.94 4.70 36.51
CA GLU A 98 37.82 3.47 37.30
C GLU A 98 38.78 2.35 36.85
N LEU A 99 39.13 2.29 35.57
CA LEU A 99 39.97 1.21 35.01
C LEU A 99 41.45 1.60 34.84
N ASP A 100 41.75 2.89 34.91
CA ASP A 100 43.10 3.46 34.92
C ASP A 100 43.31 4.36 36.15
N PRO A 101 43.33 3.78 37.37
CA PRO A 101 43.53 4.53 38.61
C PRO A 101 44.92 5.17 38.72
N ASP A 102 45.87 4.71 37.88
CA ASP A 102 47.24 5.20 37.82
C ASP A 102 47.42 6.34 36.79
N HIS A 103 46.34 6.74 36.09
CA HIS A 103 46.31 7.81 35.08
C HIS A 103 47.36 7.65 33.96
N LEU A 104 47.54 6.43 33.48
CA LEU A 104 48.44 6.09 32.37
C LEU A 104 47.89 6.54 31.00
N GLY A 105 46.60 6.87 30.92
CA GLY A 105 45.90 7.30 29.70
C GLY A 105 45.45 6.14 28.81
N TYR A 106 45.57 4.89 29.27
CA TYR A 106 45.15 3.70 28.55
C TYR A 106 44.85 2.52 29.49
N ILE A 107 43.93 1.65 29.09
CA ILE A 107 43.59 0.41 29.80
C ILE A 107 44.27 -0.76 29.09
N GLU A 108 45.20 -1.45 29.75
CA GLU A 108 45.93 -2.59 29.18
C GLU A 108 45.35 -3.93 29.66
N ILE A 109 44.89 -4.78 28.74
CA ILE A 109 44.49 -6.16 29.07
C ILE A 109 45.65 -7.10 28.76
N LYS A 110 46.40 -7.51 29.79
CA LYS A 110 47.49 -8.49 29.62
C LYS A 110 46.94 -9.91 29.54
N GLU A 111 47.21 -10.56 28.41
CA GLU A 111 46.93 -11.97 28.12
C GLU A 111 48.15 -12.84 28.48
N SER A 112 48.60 -12.81 29.74
CA SER A 112 49.71 -13.66 30.20
C SER A 112 49.25 -14.61 31.31
N ASP A 113 49.50 -15.91 31.09
CA ASP A 113 49.07 -17.06 31.90
C ASP A 113 49.49 -17.03 33.40
N THR A 114 50.29 -16.04 33.82
CA THR A 114 50.80 -15.93 35.21
C THR A 114 49.99 -14.95 36.09
N TYR A 115 49.12 -14.11 35.52
CA TYR A 115 48.33 -13.10 36.27
C TYR A 115 46.84 -13.07 35.91
N HIS A 116 46.25 -14.24 35.65
CA HIS A 116 44.83 -14.40 35.30
C HIS A 116 43.86 -13.63 36.22
N TYR A 117 44.18 -13.51 37.52
CA TYR A 117 43.39 -12.82 38.53
C TYR A 117 43.26 -11.28 38.33
N ARG A 118 44.29 -10.59 37.79
CA ARG A 118 44.28 -9.11 37.68
C ARG A 118 43.57 -8.61 36.41
N SER A 119 43.72 -9.33 35.29
CA SER A 119 42.98 -9.05 34.05
C SER A 119 41.48 -9.35 34.20
N LEU A 120 41.13 -10.42 34.91
CA LEU A 120 39.73 -10.71 35.28
C LEU A 120 39.13 -9.63 36.19
N HIS A 121 39.91 -9.02 37.09
CA HIS A 121 39.43 -7.95 37.96
C HIS A 121 39.07 -6.68 37.17
N GLN A 122 39.89 -6.27 36.20
CA GLN A 122 39.60 -5.11 35.35
C GLN A 122 38.42 -5.38 34.40
N ILE A 123 38.34 -6.59 33.83
CA ILE A 123 37.19 -7.04 33.04
C ILE A 123 35.91 -7.05 33.89
N TRP A 124 35.99 -7.50 35.15
CA TRP A 124 34.86 -7.50 36.09
C TRP A 124 34.46 -6.10 36.56
N GLN A 125 35.40 -5.18 36.69
CA GLN A 125 35.12 -3.76 36.98
C GLN A 125 34.43 -3.09 35.79
N LEU A 126 34.91 -3.33 34.57
CA LEU A 126 34.26 -2.88 33.33
C LEU A 126 32.87 -3.50 33.20
N GLU A 127 32.72 -4.80 33.50
CA GLU A 127 31.43 -5.48 33.60
C GLU A 127 30.50 -4.75 34.58
N THR A 128 30.99 -4.44 35.79
CA THR A 128 30.21 -3.79 36.84
C THR A 128 29.81 -2.37 36.47
N LEU A 129 30.67 -1.63 35.76
CA LEU A 129 30.40 -0.27 35.29
C LEU A 129 29.45 -0.23 34.09
N LEU A 130 29.65 -1.09 33.10
CA LEU A 130 28.73 -1.23 31.96
C LEU A 130 27.37 -1.73 32.43
N ARG A 131 27.34 -2.69 33.37
CA ARG A 131 26.12 -3.07 34.08
C ARG A 131 25.55 -1.89 34.85
N GLY A 132 26.34 -1.15 35.62
CA GLY A 132 25.90 0.00 36.42
C GLY A 132 25.26 1.12 35.59
N MET A 133 25.85 1.45 34.44
CA MET A 133 25.27 2.41 33.48
C MET A 133 23.95 1.93 32.90
N VAL A 134 23.82 0.63 32.62
CA VAL A 134 22.57 -0.01 32.18
C VAL A 134 21.57 -0.18 33.34
N ASN A 135 22.05 -0.22 34.60
CA ASN A 135 21.32 -0.60 35.81
C ASN A 135 21.11 0.54 36.81
N SER A 136 21.06 1.81 36.37
CA SER A 136 20.46 2.88 37.18
C SER A 136 18.97 2.66 37.55
N GLN A 137 18.43 1.45 37.34
CA GLN A 137 17.37 0.86 38.15
C GLN A 137 17.58 -0.66 38.47
N GLY A 138 18.20 -0.97 39.62
CA GLY A 138 17.85 -2.12 40.48
C GLY A 138 18.38 -3.53 40.10
N ASN A 139 19.32 -4.04 40.91
CA ASN A 139 20.20 -5.17 40.59
C ASN A 139 19.72 -6.61 40.94
N GLU A 140 18.45 -6.87 41.29
CA GLU A 140 17.94 -8.26 41.36
C GLU A 140 17.18 -8.71 40.11
N LYS A 141 17.00 -7.79 39.16
CA LYS A 141 16.17 -8.07 37.99
C LYS A 141 16.91 -8.81 36.88
N ILE A 142 18.23 -8.81 36.78
CA ILE A 142 18.96 -9.07 35.51
C ILE A 142 18.98 -10.54 35.06
N VAL A 143 19.14 -11.51 35.96
CA VAL A 143 19.04 -12.94 35.59
C VAL A 143 17.59 -13.33 35.30
N LYS A 144 16.63 -12.66 35.94
CA LYS A 144 15.22 -12.66 35.54
C LYS A 144 14.97 -11.83 34.28
N CYS A 145 15.79 -10.82 33.97
CA CYS A 145 15.65 -9.84 32.89
C CYS A 145 16.15 -10.43 31.58
N SER A 146 17.22 -11.21 31.52
CA SER A 146 17.60 -11.86 30.26
C SER A 146 16.54 -12.88 29.81
N ARG A 147 15.97 -13.66 30.76
CA ARG A 147 14.81 -14.54 30.50
C ARG A 147 13.48 -13.80 30.37
N SER A 148 13.31 -12.63 30.98
CA SER A 148 12.09 -11.82 30.84
C SER A 148 12.12 -10.95 29.60
N VAL A 149 13.24 -10.38 29.18
CA VAL A 149 13.47 -9.58 27.97
C VAL A 149 13.19 -10.40 26.73
N ALA A 150 13.69 -11.65 26.66
CA ALA A 150 13.30 -12.60 25.63
C ALA A 150 11.81 -13.01 25.71
N ARG A 151 11.19 -13.01 26.91
CA ARG A 151 9.74 -13.24 27.13
C ARG A 151 8.86 -11.98 27.07
N THR A 152 9.42 -10.76 27.02
CA THR A 152 8.73 -9.46 26.99
C THR A 152 8.86 -8.81 25.63
N MET A 153 9.80 -9.26 24.79
CA MET A 153 9.72 -9.05 23.33
C MET A 153 8.53 -9.79 22.70
N ILE A 154 7.91 -10.72 23.41
CA ILE A 154 6.63 -11.30 23.04
C ILE A 154 5.60 -10.82 24.07
N PRO A 155 4.72 -9.85 23.74
CA PRO A 155 3.67 -9.37 24.64
C PRO A 155 2.91 -10.55 25.27
N LYS A 156 2.49 -10.46 26.54
CA LYS A 156 1.73 -11.53 27.21
C LYS A 156 0.50 -11.99 26.40
N TRP A 157 -0.06 -11.09 25.58
CA TRP A 157 -1.16 -11.34 24.65
C TRP A 157 -0.81 -12.31 23.51
N TYR A 158 0.45 -12.54 23.18
CA TYR A 158 0.86 -13.44 22.08
C TYR A 158 1.07 -14.91 22.50
N ARG A 159 0.85 -15.28 23.77
CA ARG A 159 1.07 -16.65 24.28
C ARG A 159 -0.01 -17.67 23.90
N ASN A 160 -1.26 -17.23 23.81
CA ASN A 160 -2.37 -18.08 23.39
C ASN A 160 -2.60 -17.84 21.88
N PRO A 161 -2.76 -18.88 21.02
CA PRO A 161 -3.04 -18.70 19.60
C PRO A 161 -4.24 -17.77 19.33
N ILE A 162 -5.24 -17.77 20.22
CA ILE A 162 -6.41 -16.88 20.14
C ILE A 162 -6.00 -15.43 20.44
N ASN A 163 -5.38 -15.18 21.60
CA ASN A 163 -4.98 -13.82 22.00
C ASN A 163 -3.90 -13.23 21.06
N ARG A 164 -3.06 -14.08 20.46
CA ARG A 164 -2.09 -13.73 19.43
C ARG A 164 -2.78 -13.25 18.16
N SER A 165 -3.84 -13.94 17.74
CA SER A 165 -4.63 -13.55 16.58
C SER A 165 -5.41 -12.27 16.85
N VAL A 166 -6.02 -12.13 18.04
CA VAL A 166 -6.72 -10.92 18.47
C VAL A 166 -5.77 -9.72 18.53
N GLY A 167 -4.56 -9.88 19.10
CA GLY A 167 -3.54 -8.84 19.12
C GLY A 167 -3.12 -8.41 17.71
N LYS A 168 -2.82 -9.37 16.84
CA LYS A 168 -2.53 -9.10 15.41
C LYS A 168 -3.65 -8.36 14.70
N THR A 169 -4.90 -8.75 14.95
CA THR A 169 -6.07 -8.10 14.35
C THR A 169 -6.24 -6.68 14.90
N ALA A 170 -6.03 -6.46 16.20
CA ALA A 170 -6.10 -5.15 16.81
C ALA A 170 -5.00 -4.22 16.27
N ASP A 171 -3.76 -4.70 16.18
CA ASP A 171 -2.64 -3.97 15.58
C ASP A 171 -2.93 -3.63 14.11
N PHE A 172 -3.44 -4.60 13.34
CA PHE A 172 -3.84 -4.38 11.94
C PHE A 172 -4.96 -3.34 11.80
N ILE A 173 -5.99 -3.40 12.66
CA ILE A 173 -7.08 -2.41 12.68
C ILE A 173 -6.52 -1.04 13.03
N HIS A 174 -5.66 -0.94 14.04
CA HIS A 174 -5.08 0.32 14.47
C HIS A 174 -4.21 0.95 13.36
N GLU A 175 -3.39 0.15 12.68
CA GLU A 175 -2.56 0.60 11.56
C GLU A 175 -3.39 1.03 10.34
N ASN A 176 -4.54 0.38 10.10
CA ASN A 176 -5.34 0.57 8.89
C ASN A 176 -6.72 1.23 9.13
N TRP A 177 -6.96 1.83 10.29
CA TRP A 177 -8.29 2.28 10.71
C TRP A 177 -8.92 3.27 9.70
N LYS A 178 -8.13 4.16 9.11
CA LYS A 178 -8.57 5.10 8.07
C LYS A 178 -9.08 4.39 6.81
N ARG A 179 -8.35 3.35 6.38
CA ARG A 179 -8.73 2.54 5.21
C ARG A 179 -10.03 1.79 5.47
N ILE A 180 -10.12 1.17 6.65
CA ILE A 180 -11.32 0.43 7.08
C ILE A 180 -12.52 1.38 7.11
N TRP A 181 -12.37 2.55 7.74
CA TRP A 181 -13.45 3.54 7.82
C TRP A 181 -13.96 4.00 6.45
N VAL A 182 -13.06 4.36 5.52
CA VAL A 182 -13.47 4.76 4.16
C VAL A 182 -14.14 3.62 3.40
N LEU A 183 -13.60 2.40 3.49
CA LEU A 183 -14.19 1.23 2.83
C LEU A 183 -15.56 0.90 3.41
N SER A 184 -15.72 0.97 4.73
CA SER A 184 -17.01 0.77 5.41
C SER A 184 -18.04 1.83 4.99
N LEU A 185 -17.66 3.11 4.93
CA LEU A 185 -18.54 4.19 4.49
C LEU A 185 -18.98 3.99 3.03
N TRP A 186 -18.03 3.70 2.14
CA TRP A 186 -18.33 3.44 0.73
C TRP A 186 -19.24 2.21 0.55
N LEU A 187 -18.99 1.13 1.30
CA LEU A 187 -19.82 -0.08 1.25
C LEU A 187 -21.23 0.20 1.79
N ALA A 188 -21.34 0.96 2.89
CA ALA A 188 -22.63 1.36 3.45
C ALA A 188 -23.47 2.16 2.43
N LEU A 189 -22.87 3.14 1.74
CA LEU A 189 -23.54 3.92 0.69
C LEU A 189 -24.03 3.03 -0.47
N ASN A 190 -23.25 2.03 -0.87
CA ASN A 190 -23.66 1.08 -1.90
C ASN A 190 -24.85 0.22 -1.46
N ILE A 191 -24.81 -0.31 -0.23
CA ILE A 191 -25.89 -1.13 0.33
C ILE A 191 -27.16 -0.29 0.48
N GLU A 192 -27.04 0.93 1.00
CA GLU A 192 -28.16 1.84 1.19
C GLU A 192 -28.85 2.18 -0.14
N LEU A 193 -28.10 2.58 -1.16
CA LEU A 193 -28.65 2.87 -2.49
C LEU A 193 -29.29 1.64 -3.13
N PHE A 194 -28.66 0.47 -3.00
CA PHE A 194 -29.21 -0.78 -3.53
C PHE A 194 -30.55 -1.10 -2.86
N LEU A 195 -30.61 -1.10 -1.53
CA LEU A 195 -31.81 -1.41 -0.76
C LEU A 195 -32.91 -0.39 -1.01
N TRP A 196 -32.58 0.91 -1.01
CA TRP A 196 -33.53 1.98 -1.31
C TRP A 196 -34.18 1.77 -2.68
N LYS A 197 -33.36 1.49 -3.71
CA LYS A 197 -33.86 1.29 -5.07
C LYS A 197 -34.64 -0.01 -5.22
N PHE A 198 -34.20 -1.07 -4.54
CA PHE A 198 -34.86 -2.37 -4.50
C PHE A 198 -36.28 -2.24 -3.92
N PHE A 199 -36.42 -1.60 -2.76
CA PHE A 199 -37.73 -1.38 -2.13
C PHE A 199 -38.60 -0.40 -2.92
N GLN A 200 -38.02 0.61 -3.56
CA GLN A 200 -38.74 1.51 -4.44
C GLN A 200 -39.38 0.74 -5.61
N TYR A 201 -38.63 -0.15 -6.26
CA TYR A 201 -39.14 -0.91 -7.42
C TYR A 201 -40.10 -2.03 -7.03
N ARG A 202 -39.98 -2.59 -5.81
CA ARG A 202 -40.94 -3.56 -5.26
C ARG A 202 -42.37 -3.01 -5.16
N ARG A 203 -42.52 -1.69 -5.03
CA ARG A 203 -43.84 -1.01 -4.94
C ARG A 203 -44.37 -0.52 -6.29
N ARG A 204 -43.68 -0.79 -7.41
CA ARG A 204 -44.10 -0.34 -8.76
C ARG A 204 -44.79 -1.45 -9.53
N SER A 205 -45.66 -1.08 -10.48
CA SER A 205 -46.35 -1.99 -11.39
C SER A 205 -45.40 -2.93 -12.15
N ALA A 206 -44.18 -2.49 -12.46
CA ALA A 206 -43.15 -3.32 -13.10
C ALA A 206 -42.80 -4.59 -12.30
N TYR A 207 -42.91 -4.56 -10.97
CA TYR A 207 -42.67 -5.71 -10.10
C TYR A 207 -43.69 -6.83 -10.32
N GLU A 208 -44.94 -6.50 -10.65
CA GLU A 208 -45.98 -7.52 -10.86
C GLU A 208 -45.74 -8.38 -12.10
N VAL A 209 -44.92 -7.89 -13.05
CA VAL A 209 -44.54 -8.59 -14.27
C VAL A 209 -43.17 -9.28 -14.11
N MET A 210 -42.15 -8.54 -13.68
CA MET A 210 -40.76 -9.01 -13.66
C MET A 210 -40.32 -9.56 -12.29
N GLY A 211 -41.10 -9.36 -11.23
CA GLY A 211 -40.82 -9.86 -9.88
C GLY A 211 -39.54 -9.25 -9.27
N TYR A 212 -38.83 -10.04 -8.47
CA TYR A 212 -37.60 -9.57 -7.82
C TYR A 212 -36.46 -9.21 -8.79
N CYS A 213 -36.50 -9.71 -10.01
CA CYS A 213 -35.43 -9.49 -10.99
C CYS A 213 -35.29 -8.01 -11.38
N VAL A 214 -36.41 -7.29 -11.57
CA VAL A 214 -36.36 -5.85 -11.86
C VAL A 214 -35.84 -5.07 -10.66
N CYS A 215 -36.13 -5.50 -9.43
CA CYS A 215 -35.61 -4.85 -8.22
C CYS A 215 -34.09 -5.03 -8.11
N VAL A 216 -33.58 -6.24 -8.37
CA VAL A 216 -32.14 -6.53 -8.38
C VAL A 216 -31.45 -5.77 -9.53
N ALA A 217 -32.01 -5.79 -10.73
CA ALA A 217 -31.45 -5.11 -11.90
C ALA A 217 -31.35 -3.60 -11.67
N LYS A 218 -32.38 -2.97 -11.09
CA LYS A 218 -32.41 -1.53 -10.81
C LYS A 218 -31.58 -1.15 -9.59
N GLY A 219 -31.53 -2.01 -8.56
CA GLY A 219 -30.61 -1.84 -7.43
C GLY A 219 -29.16 -1.86 -7.88
N ALA A 220 -28.77 -2.87 -8.67
CA ALA A 220 -27.42 -2.98 -9.23
C ALA A 220 -27.09 -1.81 -10.18
N ALA A 221 -28.05 -1.34 -10.97
CA ALA A 221 -27.85 -0.16 -11.82
C ALA A 221 -27.57 1.11 -11.00
N GLU A 222 -28.22 1.27 -9.84
CA GLU A 222 -28.02 2.45 -8.99
C GLU A 222 -26.65 2.44 -8.30
N THR A 223 -26.19 1.28 -7.82
CA THR A 223 -24.82 1.13 -7.30
C THR A 223 -23.77 1.30 -8.40
N LEU A 224 -24.04 0.83 -9.62
CA LEU A 224 -23.18 1.08 -10.78
C LEU A 224 -23.03 2.56 -11.08
N LYS A 225 -24.11 3.35 -11.05
CA LYS A 225 -24.01 4.81 -11.24
C LYS A 225 -23.11 5.47 -10.20
N LEU A 226 -23.26 5.11 -8.92
CA LEU A 226 -22.40 5.62 -7.85
C LEU A 226 -20.93 5.26 -8.12
N ASN A 227 -20.64 3.98 -8.36
CA ASN A 227 -19.26 3.52 -8.52
C ASN A 227 -18.62 4.04 -9.82
N MET A 228 -19.38 4.14 -10.91
CA MET A 228 -18.92 4.75 -12.15
C MET A 228 -18.63 6.25 -11.97
N ALA A 229 -19.36 6.98 -11.12
CA ALA A 229 -18.97 8.36 -10.81
C ALA A 229 -17.72 8.40 -9.90
N LEU A 230 -17.68 7.53 -8.89
CA LEU A 230 -16.63 7.54 -7.87
C LEU A 230 -15.27 7.09 -8.39
N ILE A 231 -15.21 6.18 -9.36
CA ILE A 231 -13.96 5.57 -9.84
C ILE A 231 -12.97 6.57 -10.48
N LEU A 232 -13.45 7.74 -10.91
CA LEU A 232 -12.61 8.81 -11.47
C LEU A 232 -11.91 9.63 -10.38
N LEU A 233 -12.52 9.81 -9.20
CA LEU A 233 -11.95 10.64 -8.13
C LEU A 233 -10.55 10.20 -7.69
N PRO A 234 -10.25 8.89 -7.50
CA PRO A 234 -8.93 8.45 -7.09
C PRO A 234 -7.85 8.59 -8.17
N VAL A 235 -8.20 8.93 -9.41
CA VAL A 235 -7.25 9.13 -10.52
C VAL A 235 -7.01 10.62 -10.79
N CYS A 236 -7.86 11.51 -10.27
CA CYS A 236 -7.74 12.97 -10.38
C CYS A 236 -6.63 13.52 -9.47
N ARG A 237 -5.36 13.37 -9.89
CA ARG A 237 -4.16 13.73 -9.10
C ARG A 237 -4.20 15.16 -8.54
N ASN A 238 -4.55 16.16 -9.34
CA ASN A 238 -4.59 17.56 -8.89
C ASN A 238 -5.62 17.79 -7.77
N THR A 239 -6.81 17.19 -7.90
CA THR A 239 -7.88 17.26 -6.88
C THR A 239 -7.46 16.56 -5.60
N LEU A 240 -6.84 15.39 -5.70
CA LEU A 240 -6.35 14.64 -4.54
C LEU A 240 -5.24 15.38 -3.81
N THR A 241 -4.30 16.00 -4.53
CA THR A 241 -3.23 16.80 -3.92
C THR A 241 -3.81 17.99 -3.15
N ARG A 242 -4.83 18.67 -3.69
CA ARG A 242 -5.54 19.76 -2.99
C ARG A 242 -6.29 19.26 -1.75
N LEU A 243 -6.94 18.09 -1.83
CA LEU A 243 -7.64 17.50 -0.68
C LEU A 243 -6.67 17.02 0.40
N ARG A 244 -5.48 16.54 0.02
CA ARG A 244 -4.42 16.12 0.94
C ARG A 244 -3.95 17.26 1.83
N SER A 245 -3.90 18.50 1.34
CA SER A 245 -3.48 19.67 2.14
C SER A 245 -4.57 20.21 3.07
N THR A 246 -5.75 19.59 3.11
CA THR A 246 -6.84 19.96 4.03
C THR A 246 -6.89 19.04 5.26
N ALA A 247 -7.73 19.41 6.25
CA ALA A 247 -8.00 18.61 7.44
C ALA A 247 -8.55 17.20 7.14
N PHE A 248 -9.08 16.97 5.93
CA PHE A 248 -9.57 15.65 5.51
C PHE A 248 -8.48 14.58 5.43
N SER A 249 -7.20 14.94 5.31
CA SER A 249 -6.07 13.98 5.33
C SER A 249 -5.91 13.26 6.68
N SER A 250 -6.47 13.82 7.75
CA SER A 250 -6.52 13.15 9.05
C SER A 250 -7.43 11.91 9.03
N VAL A 251 -8.49 11.93 8.23
CA VAL A 251 -9.52 10.87 8.20
C VAL A 251 -9.41 9.98 6.96
N ILE A 252 -8.99 10.52 5.81
CA ILE A 252 -8.98 9.82 4.52
C ILE A 252 -7.53 9.46 4.12
N PRO A 253 -7.23 8.17 3.81
CA PRO A 253 -5.90 7.75 3.37
C PRO A 253 -5.73 8.04 1.86
N PHE A 254 -5.45 9.29 1.50
CA PHE A 254 -5.31 9.71 0.10
C PHE A 254 -4.15 9.03 -0.66
N ASP A 255 -3.17 8.47 0.05
CA ASP A 255 -2.02 7.74 -0.53
C ASP A 255 -2.40 6.41 -1.19
N ASP A 256 -3.53 5.81 -0.81
CA ASP A 256 -4.01 4.53 -1.35
C ASP A 256 -5.07 4.67 -2.45
N ASN A 257 -5.14 5.84 -3.08
CA ASN A 257 -6.13 6.16 -4.10
C ASN A 257 -6.21 5.12 -5.23
N ILE A 258 -5.09 4.60 -5.74
CA ILE A 258 -5.06 3.58 -6.80
C ILE A 258 -5.58 2.22 -6.30
N ASN A 259 -5.31 1.87 -5.04
CA ASN A 259 -5.86 0.63 -4.47
C ASN A 259 -7.37 0.76 -4.32
N PHE A 260 -7.87 1.91 -3.89
CA PHE A 260 -9.30 2.20 -3.83
C PHE A 260 -9.95 2.19 -5.23
N HIS A 261 -9.30 2.74 -6.26
CA HIS A 261 -9.76 2.65 -7.65
C HIS A 261 -9.94 1.20 -8.11
N LYS A 262 -8.99 0.29 -7.79
CA LYS A 262 -9.12 -1.14 -8.09
C LYS A 262 -10.29 -1.79 -7.33
N THR A 263 -10.48 -1.43 -6.07
CA THR A 263 -11.62 -1.92 -5.27
C THR A 263 -12.96 -1.49 -5.87
N ILE A 264 -13.07 -0.23 -6.30
CA ILE A 264 -14.27 0.27 -6.99
C ILE A 264 -14.45 -0.46 -8.34
N ALA A 265 -13.38 -0.69 -9.10
CA ALA A 265 -13.44 -1.42 -10.37
C ALA A 265 -13.96 -2.86 -10.18
N LEU A 266 -13.56 -3.53 -9.08
CA LEU A 266 -14.10 -4.83 -8.71
C LEU A 266 -15.60 -4.76 -8.41
N ALA A 267 -16.06 -3.76 -7.65
CA ALA A 267 -17.48 -3.57 -7.38
C ALA A 267 -18.28 -3.27 -8.65
N ILE A 268 -17.73 -2.49 -9.59
CA ILE A 268 -18.33 -2.24 -10.90
C ILE A 268 -18.48 -3.56 -11.67
N THR A 269 -17.43 -4.39 -11.68
CA THR A 269 -17.49 -5.71 -12.33
C THR A 269 -18.62 -6.57 -11.77
N ILE A 270 -18.71 -6.67 -10.44
CA ILE A 270 -19.78 -7.42 -9.77
C ILE A 270 -21.16 -6.83 -10.10
N GLY A 271 -21.29 -5.50 -10.05
CA GLY A 271 -22.53 -4.79 -10.39
C GLY A 271 -22.99 -5.05 -11.83
N ILE A 272 -22.06 -5.04 -12.80
CA ILE A 272 -22.36 -5.31 -14.22
C ILE A 272 -22.84 -6.73 -14.40
N VAL A 273 -22.18 -7.71 -13.77
CA VAL A 273 -22.58 -9.12 -13.85
C VAL A 273 -23.99 -9.29 -13.30
N ILE A 274 -24.26 -8.78 -12.09
CA ILE A 274 -25.59 -8.86 -11.48
C ILE A 274 -26.64 -8.16 -12.35
N HIS A 275 -26.37 -6.94 -12.81
CA HIS A 275 -27.28 -6.15 -13.63
C HIS A 275 -27.59 -6.82 -14.97
N THR A 276 -26.57 -7.32 -15.66
CA THR A 276 -26.69 -7.97 -16.97
C THR A 276 -27.44 -9.29 -16.85
N ILE A 277 -27.07 -10.14 -15.88
CA ILE A 277 -27.77 -11.41 -15.65
C ILE A 277 -29.23 -11.16 -15.27
N ALA A 278 -29.51 -10.20 -14.39
CA ALA A 278 -30.88 -9.88 -14.01
C ALA A 278 -31.73 -9.45 -15.22
N HIS A 279 -31.17 -8.65 -16.14
CA HIS A 279 -31.88 -8.27 -17.37
C HIS A 279 -32.04 -9.41 -18.38
N VAL A 280 -30.93 -10.05 -18.76
CA VAL A 280 -30.87 -11.04 -19.85
C VAL A 280 -31.48 -12.37 -19.45
N ALA A 281 -31.15 -12.87 -18.25
CA ALA A 281 -31.55 -14.21 -17.81
C ALA A 281 -32.87 -14.23 -17.02
N CYS A 282 -33.38 -13.08 -16.58
CA CYS A 282 -34.61 -13.04 -15.79
C CYS A 282 -35.67 -12.04 -16.27
N ASP A 283 -35.36 -10.75 -16.40
CA ASP A 283 -36.36 -9.74 -16.79
C ASP A 283 -36.91 -10.00 -18.19
N PHE A 284 -36.03 -10.17 -19.19
CA PHE A 284 -36.47 -10.41 -20.56
C PHE A 284 -37.30 -11.70 -20.69
N PRO A 285 -36.87 -12.87 -20.16
CA PRO A 285 -37.71 -14.07 -20.15
C PRO A 285 -39.07 -13.88 -19.46
N ARG A 286 -39.13 -13.17 -18.33
CA ARG A 286 -40.39 -12.91 -17.63
C ARG A 286 -41.30 -11.95 -18.40
N LEU A 287 -40.72 -10.98 -19.10
CA LEU A 287 -41.47 -10.02 -19.91
C LEU A 287 -42.15 -10.70 -21.12
N ILE A 288 -41.44 -11.63 -21.79
CA ILE A 288 -41.96 -12.33 -22.97
C ILE A 288 -42.92 -13.48 -22.63
N THR A 289 -42.84 -14.04 -21.42
CA THR A 289 -43.72 -15.14 -20.97
C THR A 289 -44.95 -14.66 -20.20
N CYS A 290 -44.98 -13.40 -19.75
CA CYS A 290 -46.13 -12.83 -19.05
C CYS A 290 -47.40 -12.81 -19.93
N PRO A 291 -48.59 -13.07 -19.36
CA PRO A 291 -49.85 -12.92 -20.08
C PRO A 291 -50.00 -11.52 -20.70
N LYS A 292 -50.26 -11.46 -22.02
CA LYS A 292 -50.43 -10.21 -22.79
C LYS A 292 -51.34 -9.17 -22.12
N PRO A 293 -52.53 -9.52 -21.58
CA PRO A 293 -53.41 -8.53 -20.96
C PRO A 293 -52.77 -7.86 -19.74
N LYS A 294 -52.02 -8.63 -18.94
CA LYS A 294 -51.33 -8.14 -17.74
C LYS A 294 -50.17 -7.21 -18.13
N LEU A 295 -49.39 -7.59 -19.15
CA LEU A 295 -48.30 -6.76 -19.66
C LEU A 295 -48.81 -5.43 -20.23
N ILE A 296 -49.86 -5.47 -21.05
CA ILE A 296 -50.42 -4.29 -21.72
C ILE A 296 -51.05 -3.34 -20.70
N ASN A 297 -51.76 -3.85 -19.70
CA ASN A 297 -52.37 -3.01 -18.66
C ASN A 297 -51.32 -2.29 -17.80
N LEU A 298 -50.23 -2.98 -17.43
CA LEU A 298 -49.23 -2.43 -16.50
C LEU A 298 -48.09 -1.67 -17.17
N LEU A 299 -47.70 -2.06 -18.39
CA LEU A 299 -46.53 -1.56 -19.12
C LEU A 299 -46.83 -1.18 -20.58
N GLY A 300 -48.10 -1.21 -21.02
CA GLY A 300 -48.52 -0.90 -22.39
C GLY A 300 -47.96 0.41 -22.96
N PRO A 301 -47.97 1.54 -22.22
CA PRO A 301 -47.42 2.81 -22.70
C PRO A 301 -45.90 2.81 -22.96
N SER A 302 -45.16 1.85 -22.42
CA SER A 302 -43.71 1.71 -22.61
C SER A 302 -43.33 0.80 -23.77
N PHE A 303 -44.25 -0.04 -24.25
CA PHE A 303 -44.03 -1.03 -25.31
C PHE A 303 -45.02 -0.90 -26.47
N SER A 304 -45.61 0.29 -26.65
CA SER A 304 -46.59 0.56 -27.72
C SER A 304 -47.75 -0.45 -27.74
N TYR A 305 -48.20 -0.90 -26.56
CA TYR A 305 -49.27 -1.89 -26.38
C TYR A 305 -49.02 -3.25 -27.06
N GLN A 306 -47.78 -3.55 -27.42
CA GLN A 306 -47.38 -4.84 -28.02
C GLN A 306 -46.37 -5.56 -27.11
N GLN A 307 -46.43 -6.88 -27.09
CA GLN A 307 -45.44 -7.70 -26.37
C GLN A 307 -44.24 -7.94 -27.29
N PRO A 308 -43.06 -7.37 -26.99
CA PRO A 308 -41.89 -7.52 -27.85
C PRO A 308 -41.30 -8.94 -27.71
N PRO A 309 -40.79 -9.54 -28.80
CA PRO A 309 -40.00 -10.76 -28.70
C PRO A 309 -38.62 -10.47 -28.10
N TYR A 310 -37.94 -11.52 -27.64
CA TYR A 310 -36.64 -11.41 -26.95
C TYR A 310 -35.58 -10.64 -27.77
N LEU A 311 -35.47 -10.94 -29.07
CA LEU A 311 -34.49 -10.28 -29.94
C LEU A 311 -34.77 -8.79 -30.14
N THR A 312 -36.04 -8.37 -30.10
CA THR A 312 -36.40 -6.94 -30.15
C THR A 312 -36.01 -6.22 -28.86
N LEU A 313 -36.08 -6.88 -27.70
CA LEU A 313 -35.58 -6.34 -26.44
C LEU A 313 -34.06 -6.23 -26.43
N LEU A 314 -33.35 -7.21 -27.00
CA LEU A 314 -31.90 -7.16 -27.10
C LEU A 314 -31.39 -6.14 -28.13
N SER A 315 -32.10 -5.99 -29.25
CA SER A 315 -31.82 -5.01 -30.31
C SER A 315 -32.35 -3.60 -29.98
N SER A 316 -32.99 -3.45 -28.83
CA SER A 316 -33.45 -2.18 -28.30
C SER A 316 -32.24 -1.27 -27.99
N ALA A 317 -32.45 0.06 -27.96
CA ALA A 317 -31.34 0.99 -27.71
C ALA A 317 -30.58 0.70 -26.39
N PRO A 318 -31.24 0.43 -25.25
CA PRO A 318 -30.59 -0.05 -24.03
C PRO A 318 -29.90 -1.42 -24.18
N GLY A 319 -30.48 -2.34 -24.95
CA GLY A 319 -29.90 -3.67 -25.18
C GLY A 319 -28.58 -3.60 -25.95
N VAL A 320 -28.55 -2.92 -27.09
CA VAL A 320 -27.36 -2.77 -27.94
C VAL A 320 -26.26 -2.00 -27.21
N THR A 321 -26.60 -0.88 -26.59
CA THR A 321 -25.63 -0.10 -25.80
C THR A 321 -25.09 -0.89 -24.62
N GLY A 322 -25.93 -1.66 -23.94
CA GLY A 322 -25.53 -2.55 -22.83
C GLY A 322 -24.52 -3.61 -23.26
N VAL A 323 -24.82 -4.34 -24.35
CA VAL A 323 -23.92 -5.36 -24.90
C VAL A 323 -22.59 -4.75 -25.33
N LEU A 324 -22.61 -3.61 -26.04
CA LEU A 324 -21.39 -2.94 -26.48
C LEU A 324 -20.53 -2.47 -25.30
N MET A 325 -21.15 -1.90 -24.25
CA MET A 325 -20.45 -1.53 -23.02
C MET A 325 -19.80 -2.75 -22.36
N VAL A 326 -20.52 -3.87 -22.21
CA VAL A 326 -19.98 -5.09 -21.59
C VAL A 326 -18.77 -5.63 -22.36
N ILE A 327 -18.83 -5.67 -23.71
CA ILE A 327 -17.71 -6.13 -24.54
C ILE A 327 -16.47 -5.25 -24.32
N ILE A 328 -16.64 -3.93 -24.39
CA ILE A 328 -15.55 -2.99 -24.19
C ILE A 328 -14.96 -3.14 -22.78
N MET A 329 -15.81 -3.24 -21.76
CA MET A 329 -15.37 -3.35 -20.38
C MET A 329 -14.65 -4.68 -20.09
N ILE A 330 -15.11 -5.81 -20.64
CA ILE A 330 -14.40 -7.09 -20.54
C ILE A 330 -13.00 -6.97 -21.14
N PHE A 331 -12.88 -6.37 -22.33
CA PHE A 331 -11.60 -6.13 -22.98
C PHE A 331 -10.68 -5.24 -22.11
N SER A 332 -11.16 -4.08 -21.68
CA SER A 332 -10.39 -3.14 -20.86
C SER A 332 -9.99 -3.70 -19.50
N PHE A 333 -10.88 -4.43 -18.80
CA PHE A 333 -10.59 -4.99 -17.47
C PHE A 333 -9.63 -6.18 -17.55
N THR A 334 -9.73 -7.00 -18.59
CA THR A 334 -8.78 -8.10 -18.82
C THR A 334 -7.37 -7.54 -18.99
N LEU A 335 -7.19 -6.53 -19.83
CA LEU A 335 -5.88 -5.90 -20.07
C LEU A 335 -5.37 -5.07 -18.87
N ALA A 336 -6.26 -4.61 -18.00
CA ALA A 336 -5.89 -3.93 -16.75
C ALA A 336 -5.41 -4.88 -15.63
N THR A 337 -5.60 -6.19 -15.79
CA THR A 337 -5.17 -7.20 -14.81
C THR A 337 -3.64 -7.24 -14.71
N HIS A 338 -3.10 -7.47 -13.51
CA HIS A 338 -1.66 -7.44 -13.24
C HIS A 338 -0.85 -8.30 -14.22
N SER A 339 -1.34 -9.50 -14.53
CA SER A 339 -0.67 -10.47 -15.40
C SER A 339 -0.51 -9.99 -16.85
N PHE A 340 -1.53 -9.33 -17.41
CA PHE A 340 -1.49 -8.77 -18.77
C PHE A 340 -0.74 -7.44 -18.82
N ARG A 341 -0.92 -6.58 -17.82
CA ARG A 341 -0.24 -5.27 -17.75
C ARG A 341 1.28 -5.38 -17.60
N ARG A 342 1.77 -6.36 -16.83
CA ARG A 342 3.22 -6.62 -16.67
C ARG A 342 3.76 -7.63 -17.69
N SER A 343 2.97 -8.01 -18.70
CA SER A 343 3.36 -8.99 -19.73
C SER A 343 3.88 -10.31 -19.17
N VAL A 344 3.35 -10.75 -18.02
CA VAL A 344 3.70 -12.05 -17.42
C VAL A 344 3.14 -13.19 -18.27
N VAL A 345 1.98 -12.96 -18.92
CA VAL A 345 1.38 -13.88 -19.89
C VAL A 345 1.93 -13.57 -21.28
N LYS A 346 2.76 -14.47 -21.81
CA LYS A 346 3.22 -14.42 -23.21
C LYS A 346 2.13 -15.03 -24.09
N LEU A 347 1.33 -14.20 -24.75
CA LEU A 347 0.35 -14.68 -25.73
C LEU A 347 1.06 -15.16 -27.01
N PRO A 348 0.52 -16.21 -27.67
CA PRO A 348 1.01 -16.63 -28.99
C PRO A 348 0.80 -15.53 -30.04
N SER A 349 1.66 -15.49 -31.06
CA SER A 349 1.50 -14.61 -32.21
C SER A 349 0.15 -14.86 -32.90
N PRO A 350 -0.65 -13.84 -33.29
CA PRO A 350 -0.35 -12.40 -33.37
C PRO A 350 -0.72 -11.57 -32.13
N LEU A 351 -1.21 -12.19 -31.05
CA LEU A 351 -1.79 -11.48 -29.90
C LEU A 351 -0.75 -10.90 -28.93
N HIS A 352 0.55 -11.04 -29.22
CA HIS A 352 1.62 -10.53 -28.35
C HIS A 352 1.56 -8.99 -28.18
N HIS A 353 1.07 -8.25 -29.18
CA HIS A 353 0.88 -6.80 -29.09
C HIS A 353 -0.23 -6.39 -28.11
N LEU A 354 -1.12 -7.32 -27.72
CA LEU A 354 -2.18 -7.07 -26.75
C LEU A 354 -1.71 -7.19 -25.29
N ALA A 355 -0.44 -7.52 -25.04
CA ALA A 355 0.13 -7.57 -23.69
C ALA A 355 1.14 -6.43 -23.47
N GLY A 356 1.07 -5.81 -22.28
CA GLY A 356 1.98 -4.75 -21.87
C GLY A 356 1.31 -3.43 -21.54
N PHE A 357 2.13 -2.44 -21.14
CA PHE A 357 1.65 -1.17 -20.64
C PHE A 357 0.91 -0.33 -21.69
N ASN A 358 1.38 -0.32 -22.95
CA ASN A 358 0.74 0.41 -24.04
C ASN A 358 -0.66 -0.15 -24.34
N ALA A 359 -0.79 -1.48 -24.44
CA ALA A 359 -2.07 -2.14 -24.64
C ALA A 359 -3.06 -1.83 -23.50
N PHE A 360 -2.60 -1.89 -22.25
CA PHE A 360 -3.36 -1.43 -21.10
C PHE A 360 -3.82 0.02 -21.25
N TRP A 361 -2.92 0.94 -21.61
CA TRP A 361 -3.22 2.36 -21.68
C TRP A 361 -4.30 2.67 -22.73
N TYR A 362 -4.17 2.16 -23.94
CA TYR A 362 -5.17 2.36 -25.01
C TYR A 362 -6.51 1.69 -24.66
N ALA A 363 -6.48 0.46 -24.15
CA ALA A 363 -7.68 -0.25 -23.74
C ALA A 363 -8.39 0.45 -22.57
N HIS A 364 -7.65 1.09 -21.67
CA HIS A 364 -8.24 1.86 -20.57
C HIS A 364 -8.86 3.18 -21.05
N HIS A 365 -8.28 3.84 -22.06
CA HIS A 365 -8.89 5.04 -22.68
C HIS A 365 -10.18 4.73 -23.44
N LEU A 366 -10.34 3.50 -23.94
CA LEU A 366 -11.60 3.03 -24.53
C LEU A 366 -12.78 3.13 -23.53
N LEU A 367 -12.54 3.17 -22.22
CA LEU A 367 -13.58 3.40 -21.21
C LEU A 367 -14.22 4.79 -21.32
N VAL A 368 -13.59 5.77 -21.96
CA VAL A 368 -14.23 7.06 -22.28
C VAL A 368 -15.45 6.83 -23.18
N LEU A 369 -15.35 5.92 -24.16
CA LEU A 369 -16.49 5.52 -24.99
C LEU A 369 -17.58 4.85 -24.16
N VAL A 370 -17.22 4.05 -23.13
CA VAL A 370 -18.19 3.46 -22.20
C VAL A 370 -18.99 4.52 -21.46
N TYR A 371 -18.37 5.63 -21.03
CA TYR A 371 -19.13 6.74 -20.41
C TYR A 371 -20.14 7.37 -21.38
N VAL A 372 -19.76 7.58 -22.65
CA VAL A 372 -20.69 8.08 -23.67
C VAL A 372 -21.85 7.10 -23.86
N LEU A 373 -21.54 5.81 -24.01
CA LEU A 373 -22.55 4.77 -24.13
C LEU A 373 -23.44 4.66 -22.89
N LEU A 374 -22.91 4.90 -21.68
CA LEU A 374 -23.67 4.88 -20.43
C LEU A 374 -24.70 6.01 -20.37
N LEU A 375 -24.35 7.20 -20.86
CA LEU A 375 -25.28 8.33 -20.99
C LEU A 375 -26.42 8.01 -21.97
N VAL A 376 -26.07 7.48 -23.14
CA VAL A 376 -27.04 7.03 -24.16
C VAL A 376 -27.94 5.93 -23.59
N HIS A 377 -27.34 4.90 -22.97
CA HIS A 377 -28.05 3.80 -22.33
C HIS A 377 -29.06 4.30 -21.29
N SER A 378 -28.66 5.29 -20.47
CA SER A 378 -29.52 5.89 -19.43
C SER A 378 -30.65 6.76 -20.00
N TYR A 379 -30.40 7.46 -21.11
CA TYR A 379 -31.38 8.34 -21.76
C TYR A 379 -32.57 7.55 -22.35
N PHE A 380 -32.27 6.43 -23.01
CA PHE A 380 -33.23 5.59 -23.73
C PHE A 380 -33.94 4.53 -22.86
N ILE A 381 -33.82 4.59 -21.52
CA ILE A 381 -34.48 3.62 -20.62
C ILE A 381 -36.02 3.72 -20.71
N TYR A 382 -36.66 2.59 -21.03
CA TYR A 382 -38.12 2.43 -21.21
C TYR A 382 -38.99 2.64 -19.96
N LEU A 383 -38.42 2.48 -18.75
CA LEU A 383 -39.19 2.41 -17.49
C LEU A 383 -39.32 3.72 -16.71
N THR A 384 -38.59 4.76 -17.08
CA THR A 384 -38.59 6.05 -16.36
C THR A 384 -38.69 7.15 -17.39
N ARG A 385 -39.70 8.01 -17.35
CA ARG A 385 -39.87 9.11 -18.33
C ARG A 385 -39.21 10.43 -17.88
N GLU A 386 -39.12 10.67 -16.58
CA GLU A 386 -38.55 11.91 -16.03
C GLU A 386 -37.02 11.97 -16.16
N TRP A 387 -36.52 12.99 -16.85
CA TRP A 387 -35.10 13.15 -17.21
C TRP A 387 -34.17 13.26 -16.00
N TYR A 388 -34.58 13.93 -14.92
CA TYR A 388 -33.78 14.08 -13.69
C TYR A 388 -33.68 12.80 -12.86
N LYS A 389 -34.55 11.81 -13.10
CA LYS A 389 -34.45 10.45 -12.52
C LYS A 389 -33.63 9.51 -13.43
N LYS A 390 -33.35 9.92 -14.68
CA LYS A 390 -32.55 9.17 -15.66
C LYS A 390 -31.07 9.53 -15.58
N THR A 391 -30.74 10.80 -15.48
CA THR A 391 -29.37 11.29 -15.32
C THR A 391 -29.01 11.46 -13.86
N VAL A 392 -27.75 11.18 -13.53
CA VAL A 392 -27.21 11.23 -12.16
C VAL A 392 -27.22 12.68 -11.64
N GLY A 393 -28.36 13.10 -11.10
CA GLY A 393 -28.61 14.44 -10.56
C GLY A 393 -27.64 14.91 -9.47
N PRO A 394 -26.94 14.04 -8.71
CA PRO A 394 -25.89 14.50 -7.80
C PRO A 394 -24.46 14.48 -8.38
N CYS A 395 -24.15 13.70 -9.42
CA CYS A 395 -22.74 13.50 -9.83
C CYS A 395 -22.20 14.55 -10.80
N LEU A 396 -23.06 15.28 -11.51
CA LEU A 396 -22.61 16.41 -12.33
C LEU A 396 -22.16 17.61 -11.48
N LEU A 397 -22.65 17.76 -10.24
CA LEU A 397 -22.20 18.81 -9.33
C LEU A 397 -20.74 18.64 -8.88
N CYS A 398 -20.23 17.41 -8.85
CA CYS A 398 -18.81 17.16 -8.59
C CYS A 398 -17.95 17.45 -9.84
N GLY A 399 -18.50 17.28 -11.04
CA GLY A 399 -17.84 17.66 -12.30
C GLY A 399 -17.78 19.18 -12.54
N THR A 400 -18.78 19.93 -12.10
CA THR A 400 -18.82 21.39 -12.28
C THR A 400 -17.86 22.14 -11.35
N GLN A 401 -17.38 21.54 -10.26
CA GLN A 401 -16.28 22.10 -9.46
C GLN A 401 -14.88 21.80 -10.02
N ILE A 402 -14.76 20.95 -11.04
CA ILE A 402 -13.47 20.67 -11.74
C ILE A 402 -13.19 21.72 -12.83
N SER A 403 -14.19 22.50 -13.24
CA SER A 403 -14.11 23.49 -14.32
C SER A 403 -13.05 24.59 -14.14
N PRO A 404 -12.69 25.08 -12.92
CA PRO A 404 -11.59 26.06 -12.80
C PRO A 404 -10.22 25.47 -13.12
N SER A 405 -10.04 24.14 -12.94
CA SER A 405 -8.74 23.49 -13.10
C SER A 405 -8.46 23.02 -14.53
N LEU A 406 -9.50 22.74 -15.32
CA LEU A 406 -9.35 22.44 -16.75
C LEU A 406 -9.16 23.73 -17.57
N SER A 407 -9.82 24.83 -17.17
CA SER A 407 -9.59 26.14 -17.79
C SER A 407 -8.19 26.68 -17.52
N ALA A 408 -7.60 26.42 -16.34
CA ALA A 408 -6.23 26.82 -16.03
C ALA A 408 -5.19 26.07 -16.88
N ASN A 409 -5.38 24.76 -17.10
CA ASN A 409 -4.48 23.98 -17.96
C ASN A 409 -4.62 24.29 -19.45
N ILE A 410 -5.82 24.65 -19.93
CA ILE A 410 -6.02 25.04 -21.34
C ILE A 410 -5.42 26.44 -21.61
N ASN A 411 -5.48 27.35 -20.64
CA ASN A 411 -4.84 28.66 -20.76
C ASN A 411 -3.31 28.57 -20.64
N ASP A 412 -2.78 27.69 -19.80
CA ASP A 412 -1.33 27.44 -19.67
C ASP A 412 -0.76 26.70 -20.91
N MET A 413 -1.56 25.82 -21.54
CA MET A 413 -1.23 25.22 -22.83
C MET A 413 -1.33 26.22 -24.00
N LYS A 414 -2.29 27.15 -24.00
CA LYS A 414 -2.34 28.25 -24.98
C LYS A 414 -1.20 29.25 -24.81
N GLN A 415 -0.78 29.52 -23.57
CA GLN A 415 0.33 30.42 -23.29
C GLN A 415 1.68 29.79 -23.66
N LYS A 416 1.86 28.47 -23.49
CA LYS A 416 3.02 27.74 -24.02
C LYS A 416 2.98 27.52 -25.53
N SER A 417 1.79 27.43 -26.14
CA SER A 417 1.62 27.34 -27.60
C SER A 417 1.89 28.67 -28.32
N ASN A 418 1.59 29.81 -27.70
CA ASN A 418 1.83 31.13 -28.30
C ASN A 418 3.27 31.63 -28.10
N VAL A 419 4.03 31.10 -27.14
CA VAL A 419 5.46 31.41 -26.96
C VAL A 419 6.34 30.64 -27.95
N CYS A 420 5.85 29.55 -28.56
CA CYS A 420 6.56 28.79 -29.59
C CYS A 420 6.21 29.21 -31.03
N ALA A 421 5.35 30.22 -31.24
CA ALA A 421 4.90 30.67 -32.56
C ALA A 421 5.65 31.90 -33.11
N ASP A 422 6.54 32.52 -32.32
CA ASP A 422 7.32 33.73 -32.69
C ASP A 422 8.84 33.46 -32.73
N MET A 423 9.26 32.39 -33.42
CA MET A 423 10.66 32.26 -33.86
C MET A 423 10.71 31.74 -35.30
N ASP A 424 10.71 32.68 -36.24
CA ASP A 424 11.17 32.49 -37.61
C ASP A 424 12.63 31.99 -37.63
N VAL A 425 12.95 31.03 -38.52
CA VAL A 425 14.19 30.88 -39.35
C VAL A 425 14.29 29.42 -39.91
N PRO A 426 14.81 29.21 -41.14
CA PRO A 426 14.33 28.17 -42.06
C PRO A 426 15.23 26.93 -42.26
N ILE A 427 14.57 25.84 -42.73
CA ILE A 427 14.96 24.78 -43.69
C ILE A 427 16.43 24.30 -43.69
N ASN A 428 16.70 23.03 -43.30
CA ASN A 428 17.29 22.00 -44.22
C ASN A 428 17.37 20.55 -43.64
N SER A 429 17.04 19.59 -44.51
CA SER A 429 17.56 18.21 -44.68
C SER A 429 18.00 17.31 -43.49
N SER A 430 17.18 16.28 -43.22
CA SER A 430 17.49 14.83 -42.98
C SER A 430 18.59 14.40 -41.96
N PRO A 431 18.77 13.09 -41.66
CA PRO A 431 18.18 12.40 -40.52
C PRO A 431 19.23 11.77 -39.57
N LEU A 432 19.13 11.87 -38.24
CA LEU A 432 19.87 11.00 -37.30
C LEU A 432 19.23 10.97 -35.89
N LEU A 433 19.04 9.75 -35.41
CA LEU A 433 19.11 9.23 -34.03
C LEU A 433 18.25 9.78 -32.87
N CYS A 434 17.86 8.78 -32.05
CA CYS A 434 17.46 8.80 -30.64
C CYS A 434 16.02 9.17 -30.28
N LEU A 435 15.14 8.17 -30.21
CA LEU A 435 14.75 7.49 -28.94
C LEU A 435 13.77 6.34 -29.20
#